data_AF-A0A0E2D4K0-F1
#
_entry.id   AF-A0A0E2D4K0-F1
#
_cell.length_a   1.000
_cell.length_b   1.000
_cell.length_c   1.000
_cell.angle_alpha   90.00
_cell.angle_beta   90.00
_cell.angle_gamma   90.00
#
_symmetry.space_group_name_H-M   'P 1'
#
loop_
_entity.id
_entity.type
_entity.pdbx_description
1 polymer ?
#
loop_
_entity_poly.entity_id
_entity_poly.type
_entity_poly.pdbx_seq_one_letter_code
_entity_poly.pdbx_strand_id
1 'polypeptide(L)'
;MTPDITTAQIRKIWITAREKGISSELLHSMIFEITKKESVKELNIKEAGKVIERICGKRRARKRCEPSGSADQSGRGKSSNGLQRNNKPT
;
A
#
# COMPACT_ATOMS: atom_id res chain seq x y z
N MET A 1 -22.13 4.37 -26.03
CA MET A 1 -21.42 3.08 -26.12
C MET A 1 -19.97 3.28 -25.70
N THR A 2 -19.43 2.45 -24.82
CA THR A 2 -17.99 2.40 -24.58
C THR A 2 -17.36 1.44 -25.59
N PRO A 3 -16.31 1.85 -26.30
CA PRO A 3 -15.64 0.98 -27.26
C PRO A 3 -15.02 -0.23 -26.56
N ASP A 4 -15.01 -1.35 -27.29
CA ASP A 4 -14.32 -2.57 -26.91
C ASP A 4 -12.82 -2.34 -26.80
N ILE A 5 -12.15 -3.18 -26.00
CA ILE A 5 -10.71 -3.13 -25.82
C ILE A 5 -9.97 -3.32 -27.16
N THR A 6 -8.92 -2.53 -27.36
CA THR A 6 -8.04 -2.67 -28.53
C THR A 6 -6.87 -3.61 -28.24
N THR A 7 -6.30 -4.21 -29.27
CA THR A 7 -5.13 -5.10 -29.17
C THR A 7 -3.93 -4.41 -28.50
N ALA A 8 -3.77 -3.11 -28.71
CA ALA A 8 -2.73 -2.32 -28.06
C ALA A 8 -2.91 -2.25 -26.53
N GLN A 9 -4.15 -2.12 -26.05
CA GLN A 9 -4.45 -2.12 -24.62
C GLN A 9 -4.28 -3.49 -23.98
N ILE A 10 -4.69 -4.57 -24.67
CA ILE A 10 -4.44 -5.94 -24.22
C ILE A 10 -2.94 -6.14 -24.00
N ARG A 11 -2.11 -5.80 -25.00
CA ARG A 11 -0.65 -5.87 -24.88
C ARG A 11 -0.13 -5.08 -23.69
N LYS A 12 -0.64 -3.87 -23.48
CA LYS A 12 -0.22 -3.01 -22.37
C LYS A 12 -0.51 -3.64 -21.01
N ILE A 13 -1.67 -4.29 -20.83
CA ILE A 13 -2.01 -5.01 -19.60
C ILE A 13 -0.98 -6.11 -19.33
N TRP A 14 -0.71 -6.97 -20.31
CA TRP A 14 0.26 -8.07 -20.18
C TRP A 14 1.67 -7.58 -19.88
N ILE A 15 2.13 -6.53 -20.58
CA ILE A 15 3.44 -5.93 -20.33
C ILE A 15 3.51 -5.38 -18.91
N THR A 16 2.50 -4.58 -18.49
CA THR A 16 2.48 -3.97 -17.15
C THR A 16 2.45 -5.05 -16.06
N ALA A 17 1.67 -6.12 -16.25
CA ALA A 17 1.64 -7.26 -15.34
C ALA A 17 3.00 -7.94 -15.23
N ARG A 18 3.66 -8.20 -16.37
CA ARG A 18 5.01 -8.78 -16.43
C ARG A 18 6.05 -7.90 -15.73
N GLU A 19 6.01 -6.58 -15.95
CA GLU A 19 6.92 -5.64 -15.28
C GLU A 19 6.74 -5.60 -13.75
N LYS A 20 5.52 -5.87 -13.28
CA LYS A 20 5.21 -5.97 -11.84
C LYS A 20 5.45 -7.36 -11.25
N GLY A 21 5.82 -8.35 -12.07
CA GLY A 21 5.96 -9.74 -11.63
C GLY A 21 4.62 -10.41 -11.29
N ILE A 22 3.52 -9.94 -11.89
CA ILE A 22 2.19 -10.53 -11.71
C ILE A 22 2.03 -11.70 -12.69
N SER A 23 1.75 -12.88 -12.14
CA SER A 23 1.47 -14.10 -12.92
C SER A 23 0.14 -13.99 -13.67
N SER A 24 0.01 -14.75 -14.77
CA SER A 24 -1.21 -14.80 -15.60
C SER A 24 -2.46 -15.11 -14.77
N GLU A 25 -2.39 -16.10 -13.88
CA GLU A 25 -3.52 -16.47 -13.01
C GLU A 25 -3.97 -15.31 -12.12
N LEU A 26 -3.00 -14.64 -11.48
CA LEU A 26 -3.27 -13.49 -10.62
C LEU A 26 -3.85 -12.30 -11.41
N LEU A 27 -3.38 -12.10 -12.64
CA LEU A 27 -3.91 -11.08 -13.55
C LEU A 27 -5.38 -11.37 -13.89
N HIS A 28 -5.73 -12.61 -14.21
CA HIS A 28 -7.11 -13.01 -14.46
C HIS A 28 -7.99 -12.81 -13.22
N SER A 29 -7.52 -13.16 -12.02
CA SER A 29 -8.24 -12.88 -10.77
C SER A 29 -8.49 -11.38 -10.54
N MET A 30 -7.48 -10.53 -10.77
CA MET A 30 -7.64 -9.07 -10.63
C MET A 30 -8.64 -8.49 -11.62
N ILE A 31 -8.62 -8.98 -12.87
CA ILE A 31 -9.55 -8.56 -13.91
C ILE A 31 -10.99 -8.95 -13.53
N PHE A 32 -11.17 -10.19 -13.08
CA PHE A 32 -12.47 -10.66 -12.61
C PHE A 32 -12.97 -9.87 -11.41
N GLU A 33 -12.11 -9.55 -10.45
CA GLU A 33 -12.48 -8.74 -9.28
C GLU A 33 -13.00 -7.35 -9.67
N ILE A 34 -12.30 -6.66 -10.57
CA ILE A 34 -12.62 -5.28 -10.96
C ILE A 34 -13.82 -5.22 -11.91
N THR A 35 -13.88 -6.13 -12.88
CA THR A 35 -14.74 -5.98 -14.07
C THR A 35 -15.84 -7.03 -14.13
N LYS A 36 -15.74 -8.08 -13.29
CA LYS A 36 -16.61 -9.26 -13.30
C LYS A 36 -16.61 -10.02 -14.64
N LYS A 37 -15.52 -9.90 -15.41
CA LYS A 37 -15.31 -10.62 -16.68
C LYS A 37 -14.21 -11.66 -16.56
N GLU A 38 -14.37 -12.76 -17.27
CA GLU A 38 -13.39 -13.87 -17.26
C GLU A 38 -12.24 -13.62 -18.25
N SER A 39 -12.50 -12.87 -19.33
CA SER A 39 -11.55 -12.65 -20.41
C SER A 39 -11.15 -11.18 -20.58
N VAL A 40 -9.83 -10.97 -20.73
CA VAL A 40 -9.24 -9.65 -21.05
C VAL A 40 -9.81 -9.05 -22.34
N LYS A 41 -10.20 -9.92 -23.30
CA LYS A 41 -10.78 -9.54 -24.59
C LYS A 41 -12.20 -8.97 -24.50
N GLU A 42 -12.92 -9.27 -23.42
CA GLU A 42 -14.29 -8.79 -23.24
C GLU A 42 -14.31 -7.43 -22.53
N LEU A 43 -13.15 -6.88 -22.17
CA LEU A 43 -13.06 -5.60 -21.50
C LEU A 43 -13.41 -4.44 -22.43
N ASN A 44 -13.87 -3.35 -21.83
CA ASN A 44 -14.00 -2.06 -22.52
C ASN A 44 -12.76 -1.21 -22.26
N ILE A 45 -12.50 -0.21 -23.12
CA ILE A 45 -11.33 0.66 -23.01
C ILE A 45 -11.19 1.31 -21.61
N LYS A 46 -12.32 1.69 -21.00
CA LYS A 46 -12.34 2.27 -19.63
C LYS A 46 -11.97 1.25 -18.55
N GLU A 47 -12.47 0.03 -18.67
CA GLU A 47 -12.20 -1.05 -17.71
C GLU A 47 -10.74 -1.52 -17.82
N ALA A 48 -10.22 -1.65 -19.03
CA ALA A 48 -8.81 -1.90 -19.30
C ALA A 48 -7.91 -0.85 -18.64
N GLY A 49 -8.29 0.43 -18.73
CA GLY A 49 -7.59 1.52 -18.06
C GLY A 49 -7.56 1.37 -16.53
N LYS A 50 -8.69 1.00 -15.90
CA LYS A 50 -8.77 0.74 -14.46
C LYS A 50 -7.90 -0.43 -14.02
N VAL A 51 -7.89 -1.52 -14.79
CA VAL A 51 -7.03 -2.68 -14.54
C VAL A 51 -5.56 -2.27 -14.57
N ILE A 52 -5.14 -1.52 -15.60
CA ILE A 52 -3.76 -1.00 -15.70
C ILE A 52 -3.45 -0.08 -14.53
N GLU A 53 -4.35 0.82 -14.13
CA GLU A 53 -4.14 1.73 -13.00
C GLU A 53 -4.00 0.96 -11.68
N ARG A 54 -4.79 -0.10 -11.48
CA ARG A 54 -4.71 -1.00 -10.33
C ARG A 54 -3.37 -1.73 -10.28
N ILE A 55 -2.94 -2.29 -11.41
CA ILE A 55 -1.67 -3.04 -11.54
C ILE A 55 -0.46 -2.11 -11.39
N CYS A 56 -0.48 -0.96 -12.08
CA CYS A 56 0.58 0.04 -12.03
C CYS A 56 0.73 0.57 -10.61
N GLY A 57 -0.39 0.63 -9.88
CA GLY A 57 -0.47 1.09 -8.52
C GLY A 57 -0.13 2.56 -8.48
N LYS A 58 -1.15 3.42 -8.54
CA LYS A 58 -1.03 4.68 -7.80
C LYS A 58 -0.89 4.23 -6.35
N ARG A 59 0.36 4.11 -5.91
CA ARG A 59 0.77 4.03 -4.52
C ARG A 59 0.29 5.33 -3.91
N ARG A 60 -1.03 5.48 -3.71
CA ARG A 60 -1.55 6.26 -2.59
C ARG A 60 -0.78 5.65 -1.46
N ALA A 61 0.19 6.42 -0.99
CA ALA A 61 0.97 6.11 0.17
C ALA A 61 0.01 5.38 1.09
N ARG A 62 0.37 4.17 1.52
CA ARG A 62 -0.23 3.65 2.73
C ARG A 62 -0.17 4.85 3.68
N LYS A 63 -1.31 5.53 3.91
CA LYS A 63 -1.50 6.17 5.18
C LYS A 63 -1.29 4.98 6.08
N ARG A 64 -0.13 4.95 6.73
CA ARG A 64 0.13 4.07 7.85
C ARG A 64 -1.05 4.33 8.78
N CYS A 65 -2.12 3.57 8.59
CA CYS A 65 -2.88 3.06 9.70
C CYS A 65 -1.90 2.10 10.34
N GLU A 66 -1.35 2.53 11.47
CA GLU A 66 -1.09 1.75 12.68
C GLU A 66 0.04 2.42 13.49
N PRO A 67 -0.06 2.53 14.83
CA PRO A 67 -1.23 2.37 15.69
C PRO A 67 -1.45 3.58 16.61
N SER A 68 -2.60 3.57 17.28
CA SER A 68 -2.84 4.28 18.53
C SER A 68 -1.69 4.01 19.51
N GLY A 69 -0.71 4.92 19.57
CA GLY A 69 0.21 5.01 20.70
C GLY A 69 -0.56 5.60 21.86
N SER A 70 -1.16 4.74 22.67
CA SER A 70 -1.68 5.12 23.98
C SER A 70 -0.58 5.84 24.74
N ALA A 71 -0.91 7.04 25.21
CA ALA A 71 -0.06 7.83 26.06
C ALA A 71 0.30 7.02 27.32
N ASP A 72 1.57 6.65 27.46
CA ASP A 72 2.13 6.25 28.76
C ASP A 72 2.91 7.44 29.33
N GLN A 73 2.20 8.23 30.13
CA GLN A 73 2.81 9.23 31.02
C GLN A 73 3.32 8.49 32.27
N SER A 74 4.58 8.03 32.24
CA SER A 74 5.21 7.48 33.44
C SER A 74 6.55 8.16 33.72
N GLY A 75 6.51 9.07 34.71
CA GLY A 75 7.63 9.24 35.64
C GLY A 75 8.79 10.13 35.18
N ARG A 76 8.63 11.45 35.35
CA ARG A 76 9.76 12.34 35.66
C ARG A 76 10.42 11.88 36.97
N GLY A 77 11.44 11.03 36.88
CA GLY A 77 12.36 10.78 37.99
C GLY A 77 13.23 12.00 38.21
N LYS A 78 12.86 12.86 39.16
CA LYS A 78 13.78 13.85 39.74
C LYS A 78 14.80 13.08 40.58
N SER A 79 15.98 12.77 40.02
CA SER A 79 17.11 12.34 40.84
C SER A 79 17.71 13.55 41.53
N SER A 80 17.22 13.81 42.74
CA SER A 80 17.93 14.54 43.78
C SER A 80 19.10 13.69 44.26
N ASN A 81 20.32 14.21 44.19
CA ASN A 81 21.38 13.83 45.11
C ASN A 81 22.34 15.02 45.28
N GLY A 82 21.88 15.98 46.09
CA GLY A 82 22.77 16.88 46.81
C GLY A 82 22.88 16.37 48.24
N LEU A 83 24.02 15.78 48.61
CA LEU A 83 24.58 15.83 49.95
C LEU A 83 25.96 15.16 49.95
N GLN A 84 27.01 15.92 50.27
CA GLN A 84 27.82 15.67 51.46
C GLN A 84 28.91 16.74 51.54
N ARG A 85 28.86 17.59 52.56
CA ARG A 85 30.03 18.17 53.22
C ARG A 85 29.57 18.76 54.54
N ASN A 86 29.35 17.86 55.50
CA ASN A 86 29.11 18.22 56.88
C ASN A 86 30.21 17.56 57.70
N ASN A 87 31.08 18.43 58.23
CA ASN A 87 31.86 18.32 59.46
C ASN A 87 31.46 17.18 60.40
N LYS A 88 32.45 16.56 61.07
CA LYS A 88 32.76 16.69 62.53
C LYS A 88 33.86 15.66 62.92
N PRO A 89 34.25 15.50 64.20
CA PRO A 89 35.27 16.19 64.99
C PRO A 89 36.49 15.30 65.35
N THR A 90 37.60 15.88 65.81
CA THR A 90 38.16 15.73 67.17
C THR A 90 39.35 16.67 67.34
#